data_AF-A0A3N9US78-F1
#
_entry.id   AF-A0A3N9US78-F1
#
_cell.length_a   1.000
_cell.length_b   1.000
_cell.length_c   1.000
_cell.angle_alpha   90.00
_cell.angle_beta   90.00
_cell.angle_gamma   90.00
#
_symmetry.space_group_name_H-M   'P 1'
#
loop_
_entity.id
_entity.type
_entity.pdbx_description
1 polymer ?
#
loop_
_entity_poly.entity_id
_entity_poly.type
_entity_poly.pdbx_seq_one_letter_code
_entity_poly.pdbx_strand_id
1 'polypeptide(L)'
;MMHSLIAIALGGSAGAVTRFLVANGVYGWLGRGFPHGTLFVNVSGSLLMGFLSELLVQRLPVAAEYRAAVLVGFLGAYTTFSTFALESFYLLEQGNLLKGFLNILLSTLLCILSVWVGLIWGRTLFSGAGWTWNAEGLAYVGLVLGWVAVFLLTLLFTVLSRYLGWSGQTLGVLLILLLGSVTVAATLWMMFKFGQVRLEPIGLFTIFTLNGLCAAAVGGFATHLGNWIWQLIPSR
;
A
#
# COMPACT_ATOMS: atom_id res chain seq x y z
N MET A 1 -7.46 28.91 -18.83
CA MET A 1 -7.97 28.94 -17.44
C MET A 1 -9.43 28.51 -17.36
N MET A 2 -10.39 29.23 -17.97
CA MET A 2 -11.81 28.87 -17.92
C MET A 2 -12.11 27.45 -18.46
N HIS A 3 -11.54 27.09 -19.61
CA HIS A 3 -11.68 25.74 -20.17
C HIS A 3 -11.20 24.64 -19.21
N SER A 4 -10.07 24.85 -18.52
CA SER A 4 -9.55 23.90 -17.54
C SER A 4 -10.46 23.75 -16.33
N LEU A 5 -11.05 24.85 -15.83
CA LEU A 5 -11.99 24.81 -14.71
C LEU A 5 -13.26 24.02 -15.05
N ILE A 6 -13.83 24.25 -16.24
CA ILE A 6 -15.00 23.49 -16.72
C ILE A 6 -14.65 22.01 -16.87
N ALA A 7 -13.49 21.70 -17.44
CA ALA A 7 -13.04 20.33 -17.62
C ALA A 7 -12.83 19.61 -16.27
N ILE A 8 -12.23 20.28 -15.28
CA ILE A 8 -12.09 19.77 -13.91
C ILE A 8 -13.45 19.57 -13.26
N ALA A 9 -14.39 20.51 -13.41
CA ALA A 9 -15.73 20.42 -12.83
C ALA A 9 -16.51 19.22 -13.40
N LEU A 10 -16.48 19.03 -14.73
CA LEU A 10 -17.10 17.89 -15.39
C LEU A 10 -16.44 16.57 -14.93
N GLY A 11 -15.11 16.50 -14.96
CA GLY A 11 -14.37 15.33 -14.47
C GLY A 11 -14.71 15.03 -13.00
N GLY A 12 -14.71 16.04 -12.14
CA GLY A 12 -15.01 15.92 -10.71
C GLY A 12 -16.43 15.44 -10.44
N SER A 13 -17.42 15.97 -11.16
CA SER A 13 -18.81 15.51 -11.05
C SER A 13 -18.95 14.03 -11.43
N ALA A 14 -18.32 13.61 -12.53
CA ALA A 14 -18.30 12.21 -12.96
C ALA A 14 -17.55 11.32 -11.96
N GLY A 15 -16.41 11.78 -11.42
CA GLY A 15 -15.63 11.06 -10.40
C GLY A 15 -16.42 10.84 -9.12
N ALA A 16 -17.11 11.87 -8.62
CA ALA A 16 -17.93 11.79 -7.41
C ALA A 16 -19.11 10.82 -7.59
N VAL A 17 -19.82 10.88 -8.73
CA VAL A 17 -20.92 9.95 -9.04
C VAL A 17 -20.39 8.52 -9.15
N THR A 18 -19.26 8.32 -9.85
CA THR A 18 -18.65 7.01 -10.00
C THR A 18 -18.22 6.43 -8.66
N ARG A 19 -17.60 7.24 -7.79
CA ARG A 19 -17.24 6.85 -6.41
C ARG A 19 -18.46 6.37 -5.66
N PHE A 20 -19.56 7.12 -5.71
CA PHE A 20 -20.79 6.77 -5.02
C PHE A 20 -21.34 5.42 -5.50
N LEU A 21 -21.41 5.20 -6.82
CA LEU A 21 -21.92 3.96 -7.38
C LEU A 21 -21.01 2.75 -7.08
N VAL A 22 -19.70 2.90 -7.29
CA VAL A 22 -18.72 1.83 -7.07
C VAL A 22 -18.63 1.47 -5.59
N ALA A 23 -18.50 2.46 -4.70
CA ALA A 23 -18.43 2.20 -3.26
C ALA A 23 -19.70 1.51 -2.75
N ASN A 24 -20.89 1.96 -3.17
CA ASN A 24 -22.15 1.30 -2.79
C ASN A 24 -22.28 -0.11 -3.38
N GLY A 25 -21.81 -0.34 -4.60
CA GLY A 25 -21.77 -1.68 -5.19
C GLY A 25 -20.89 -2.63 -4.38
N VAL A 26 -19.69 -2.19 -4.00
CA VAL A 26 -18.78 -2.95 -3.13
C VAL A 26 -19.40 -3.19 -1.75
N TYR A 27 -20.07 -2.19 -1.18
CA TYR A 27 -20.81 -2.37 0.08
C TYR A 27 -21.99 -3.34 -0.03
N GLY A 28 -22.65 -3.42 -1.19
CA GLY A 28 -23.70 -4.41 -1.46
C GLY A 28 -23.16 -5.85 -1.48
N TRP A 29 -21.91 -6.04 -1.88
CA TRP A 29 -21.26 -7.34 -1.98
C TRP A 29 -20.59 -7.80 -0.68
N LEU A 30 -19.81 -6.91 -0.06
CA LEU A 30 -18.98 -7.23 1.11
C LEU A 30 -19.58 -6.79 2.45
N GLY A 31 -20.74 -6.11 2.40
CA GLY A 31 -21.39 -5.52 3.56
C GLY A 31 -20.68 -4.25 4.07
N ARG A 32 -21.30 -3.63 5.08
CA ARG A 32 -20.84 -2.36 5.71
C ARG A 32 -20.11 -2.55 7.04
N GLY A 33 -19.77 -3.79 7.38
CA GLY A 33 -19.05 -4.11 8.63
C GLY A 33 -17.60 -3.62 8.67
N PHE A 34 -17.04 -3.23 7.53
CA PHE A 34 -15.75 -2.57 7.34
C PHE A 34 -15.83 -1.69 6.08
N PRO A 35 -15.09 -0.58 5.99
CA PRO A 35 -15.11 0.39 4.88
C PRO A 35 -14.50 -0.12 3.55
N HIS A 36 -14.94 -1.30 3.08
CA HIS A 36 -14.45 -1.92 1.84
C HIS A 36 -14.68 -1.05 0.61
N GLY A 37 -15.83 -0.34 0.55
CA GLY A 37 -16.16 0.54 -0.57
C GLY A 37 -15.15 1.68 -0.70
N THR A 38 -14.87 2.37 0.41
CA THR A 38 -13.88 3.44 0.45
C THR A 38 -12.47 2.94 0.16
N LEU A 39 -12.08 1.79 0.74
CA LEU A 39 -10.78 1.18 0.47
C LEU A 39 -10.62 0.87 -1.03
N PHE A 40 -11.64 0.27 -1.65
CA PHE A 40 -11.60 -0.10 -3.06
C PHE A 40 -11.44 1.11 -3.98
N VAL A 41 -12.25 2.17 -3.80
CA VAL A 41 -12.18 3.36 -4.66
C VAL A 41 -10.83 4.08 -4.49
N ASN A 42 -10.29 4.14 -3.27
CA ASN A 42 -8.99 4.73 -3.02
C ASN A 42 -7.85 3.93 -3.67
N VAL A 43 -7.80 2.61 -3.46
CA VAL A 43 -6.76 1.73 -4.02
C VAL A 43 -6.81 1.72 -5.55
N SER A 44 -7.99 1.49 -6.14
CA SER A 44 -8.16 1.50 -7.60
C SER A 44 -7.87 2.88 -8.20
N GLY A 45 -8.29 3.96 -7.55
CA GLY A 45 -8.03 5.32 -7.99
C GLY A 45 -6.55 5.69 -7.91
N SER A 46 -5.86 5.27 -6.86
CA SER A 46 -4.41 5.41 -6.72
C SER A 46 -3.64 4.65 -7.80
N LEU A 47 -4.06 3.42 -8.14
CA LEU A 47 -3.47 2.66 -9.25
C LEU A 47 -3.61 3.41 -10.58
N LEU A 48 -4.83 3.87 -10.88
CA LEU A 48 -5.12 4.64 -12.09
C LEU A 48 -4.37 5.97 -12.12
N MET A 49 -4.21 6.65 -10.97
CA MET A 49 -3.45 7.89 -10.86
C MET A 49 -1.99 7.67 -11.25
N GLY A 50 -1.36 6.62 -10.71
CA GLY A 50 0.00 6.24 -11.10
C GLY A 50 0.12 5.98 -12.60
N PHE A 51 -0.74 5.12 -13.14
CA PHE A 51 -0.73 4.73 -14.55
C PHE A 51 -0.99 5.91 -15.51
N LEU A 52 -2.05 6.67 -15.27
CA LEU A 52 -2.48 7.76 -16.14
C LEU A 52 -1.57 8.98 -16.01
N SER A 53 -0.91 9.19 -14.87
CA SER A 53 0.08 10.27 -14.75
C SER A 53 1.25 10.04 -15.71
N GLU A 54 1.79 8.81 -15.79
CA GLU A 54 2.85 8.48 -16.74
C GLU A 54 2.35 8.63 -18.18
N LEU A 55 1.18 8.06 -18.50
CA LEU A 55 0.64 8.08 -19.85
C LEU A 55 0.31 9.50 -20.34
N LEU A 56 -0.48 10.25 -19.58
CA LEU A 56 -1.03 11.52 -20.01
C LEU A 56 -0.04 12.67 -19.86
N VAL A 57 0.89 12.61 -18.89
CA VAL A 57 1.85 13.70 -18.66
C VAL A 57 3.14 13.49 -19.45
N GLN A 58 3.65 12.26 -19.51
CA GLN A 58 4.99 12.01 -20.06
C GLN A 58 5.00 11.46 -21.49
N ARG A 59 3.92 10.81 -21.94
CA ARG A 59 3.95 10.02 -23.19
C ARG A 59 3.06 10.58 -24.29
N LEU A 60 1.87 11.05 -23.95
CA LEU A 60 0.91 11.55 -24.95
C LEU A 60 0.87 13.07 -24.99
N PRO A 61 0.78 13.68 -26.19
CA PRO A 61 0.56 15.12 -26.35
C PRO A 61 -0.90 15.49 -26.06
N VAL A 62 -1.36 15.27 -24.82
CA VAL A 62 -2.72 15.58 -24.39
C VAL A 62 -2.80 17.01 -23.88
N ALA A 63 -3.80 17.76 -24.34
CA ALA A 63 -4.00 19.14 -23.90
C ALA A 63 -4.19 19.23 -22.38
N ALA A 64 -3.75 20.34 -21.80
CA ALA A 64 -3.71 20.52 -20.34
C ALA A 64 -5.09 20.40 -19.69
N GLU A 65 -6.16 20.80 -20.38
CA GLU A 65 -7.52 20.74 -19.84
C GLU A 65 -7.98 19.29 -19.63
N TYR A 66 -7.69 18.39 -20.57
CA TYR A 66 -8.05 16.98 -20.46
C TYR A 66 -7.25 16.27 -19.38
N ARG A 67 -5.96 16.59 -19.23
CA ARG A 67 -5.13 16.07 -18.13
C ARG A 67 -5.69 16.48 -16.78
N ALA A 68 -6.07 17.76 -16.64
CA ALA A 68 -6.68 18.28 -15.42
C ALA A 68 -8.06 17.65 -15.17
N ALA A 69 -8.89 17.47 -16.20
CA ALA A 69 -10.20 16.82 -16.08
C ALA A 69 -10.09 15.41 -15.49
N VAL A 70 -9.11 14.62 -15.94
CA VAL A 70 -8.94 13.23 -15.51
C VAL A 70 -8.21 13.13 -14.17
N LEU A 71 -7.04 13.74 -14.04
CA LEU A 71 -6.19 13.56 -12.86
C LEU A 71 -6.68 14.37 -11.65
N VAL A 72 -7.05 15.63 -11.88
CA VAL A 72 -7.48 16.54 -10.81
C VAL A 72 -8.99 16.42 -10.58
N GLY A 73 -9.78 16.42 -11.66
CA GLY A 73 -11.23 16.29 -11.58
C GLY A 73 -11.65 14.87 -11.18
N PHE A 74 -11.63 13.95 -12.14
CA PHE A 74 -12.20 12.61 -11.99
C PHE A 74 -11.52 11.82 -10.89
N LEU A 75 -10.21 11.57 -10.97
CA LEU A 75 -9.50 10.75 -9.96
C LEU A 75 -9.46 11.43 -8.59
N GLY A 76 -9.36 12.76 -8.56
CA GLY A 76 -9.43 13.55 -7.33
C GLY A 76 -10.78 13.41 -6.61
N ALA A 77 -11.89 13.37 -7.34
CA ALA A 77 -13.23 13.19 -6.78
C ALA A 77 -13.65 11.71 -6.61
N TYR A 78 -13.04 10.82 -7.38
CA TYR A 78 -13.25 9.37 -7.32
C TYR A 78 -12.63 8.77 -6.05
N THR A 79 -11.48 9.29 -5.63
CA THR A 79 -10.84 8.94 -4.36
C THR A 79 -11.31 9.88 -3.24
N THR A 80 -11.18 9.46 -1.98
CA THR A 80 -11.61 10.28 -0.84
C THR A 80 -10.80 9.97 0.42
N PHE A 81 -10.00 10.95 0.86
CA PHE A 81 -9.31 10.87 2.15
C PHE A 81 -10.23 11.24 3.33
N SER A 82 -11.15 12.19 3.13
CA SER A 82 -12.08 12.64 4.18
C SER A 82 -13.03 11.54 4.65
N THR A 83 -13.60 10.77 3.72
CA THR A 83 -14.47 9.62 4.07
C THR A 83 -13.67 8.55 4.80
N PHE A 84 -12.48 8.23 4.30
CA PHE A 84 -11.54 7.30 4.96
C PHE A 84 -11.23 7.71 6.41
N ALA A 85 -10.91 9.00 6.63
CA ALA A 85 -10.58 9.51 7.95
C ALA A 85 -11.78 9.42 8.91
N LEU A 86 -12.97 9.78 8.43
CA LEU A 86 -14.20 9.73 9.22
C LEU A 86 -14.60 8.29 9.57
N GLU A 87 -14.55 7.37 8.61
CA GLU A 87 -14.82 5.94 8.85
C GLU A 87 -13.81 5.33 9.82
N SER A 88 -12.52 5.69 9.69
CA SER A 88 -11.50 5.27 10.64
C SER A 88 -11.77 5.80 12.04
N PHE A 89 -12.10 7.09 12.16
CA PHE A 89 -12.44 7.70 13.44
C PHE A 89 -13.65 7.03 14.09
N TYR A 90 -14.74 6.83 13.35
CA TYR A 90 -15.94 6.17 13.88
C TYR A 90 -15.69 4.74 14.33
N LEU A 91 -14.84 3.98 13.62
CA LEU A 91 -14.45 2.64 14.08
C LEU A 91 -13.71 2.71 15.41
N LEU A 92 -12.81 3.67 15.60
CA LEU A 92 -12.10 3.86 16.87
C LEU A 92 -13.05 4.33 17.99
N GLU A 93 -13.93 5.29 17.70
CA GLU A 93 -14.91 5.85 18.64
C GLU A 93 -15.91 4.79 19.14
N GLN A 94 -16.34 3.89 18.25
CA GLN A 94 -17.23 2.76 18.60
C GLN A 94 -16.51 1.64 19.37
N GLY A 95 -15.25 1.84 19.76
CA GLY A 95 -14.43 0.84 20.45
C GLY A 95 -13.94 -0.28 19.53
N ASN A 96 -14.19 -0.22 18.22
CA ASN A 96 -13.69 -1.17 17.23
C ASN A 96 -12.26 -0.82 16.82
N LEU A 97 -11.37 -0.77 17.81
CA LEU A 97 -10.00 -0.29 17.68
C LEU A 97 -9.29 -0.98 16.51
N LEU A 98 -9.44 -2.30 16.38
CA LEU A 98 -8.70 -2.98 15.35
C LEU A 98 -9.20 -2.66 13.93
N LYS A 99 -10.51 -2.62 13.68
CA LYS A 99 -10.99 -2.23 12.34
C LYS A 99 -10.55 -0.82 11.99
N GLY A 100 -10.51 0.09 12.98
CA GLY A 100 -9.97 1.45 12.79
C GLY A 100 -8.51 1.43 12.38
N PHE A 101 -7.63 0.75 13.13
CA PHE A 101 -6.21 0.64 12.80
C PHE A 101 -5.95 -0.10 11.48
N LEU A 102 -6.71 -1.15 11.20
CA LEU A 102 -6.64 -1.86 9.93
C LEU A 102 -6.98 -0.97 8.75
N ASN A 103 -8.07 -0.19 8.87
CA ASN A 103 -8.47 0.71 7.80
C ASN A 103 -7.38 1.74 7.52
N ILE A 104 -6.79 2.32 8.58
CA ILE A 104 -5.68 3.27 8.47
C ILE A 104 -4.47 2.65 7.76
N LEU A 105 -4.01 1.49 8.24
CA LEU A 105 -2.81 0.87 7.69
C LEU A 105 -3.03 0.36 6.27
N LEU A 106 -4.10 -0.42 6.02
CA LEU A 106 -4.39 -0.98 4.71
C LEU A 106 -4.63 0.11 3.67
N SER A 107 -5.43 1.12 3.99
CA SER A 107 -5.69 2.22 3.05
C SER A 107 -4.39 2.93 2.67
N THR A 108 -3.55 3.27 3.65
CA THR A 108 -2.30 3.99 3.39
C THR A 108 -1.31 3.15 2.58
N LEU A 109 -1.03 1.92 3.02
CA LEU A 109 -0.05 1.05 2.35
C LEU A 109 -0.51 0.66 0.95
N LEU A 110 -1.76 0.21 0.80
CA LEU A 110 -2.26 -0.24 -0.49
C LEU A 110 -2.37 0.91 -1.49
N CYS A 111 -2.73 2.12 -1.07
CA CYS A 111 -2.75 3.27 -1.98
C CYS A 111 -1.34 3.63 -2.48
N ILE A 112 -0.35 3.70 -1.58
CA ILE A 112 1.05 3.98 -1.97
C ILE A 112 1.58 2.91 -2.92
N LEU A 113 1.38 1.62 -2.58
CA LEU A 113 1.78 0.51 -3.43
C LEU A 113 1.07 0.55 -4.79
N SER A 114 -0.21 0.92 -4.81
CA SER A 114 -0.99 1.01 -6.05
C SER A 114 -0.50 2.11 -6.97
N VAL A 115 -0.20 3.31 -6.44
CA VAL A 115 0.43 4.37 -7.26
C VAL A 115 1.74 3.88 -7.86
N TRP A 116 2.59 3.23 -7.05
CA TRP A 116 3.88 2.73 -7.50
C TRP A 116 3.74 1.65 -8.60
N VAL A 117 2.83 0.68 -8.42
CA VAL A 117 2.51 -0.32 -9.44
C VAL A 117 1.96 0.34 -10.71
N GLY A 118 1.08 1.33 -10.58
CA GLY A 118 0.52 2.06 -11.72
C GLY A 118 1.59 2.79 -12.52
N LEU A 119 2.51 3.47 -11.85
CA LEU A 119 3.66 4.14 -12.49
C LEU A 119 4.54 3.16 -13.25
N ILE A 120 4.84 2.01 -12.63
CA ILE A 120 5.61 0.94 -13.27
C ILE A 120 4.91 0.45 -14.53
N TRP A 121 3.62 0.17 -14.42
CA TRP A 121 2.84 -0.36 -15.52
C TRP A 121 2.74 0.63 -16.68
N GLY A 122 2.58 1.92 -16.36
CA GLY A 122 2.62 2.99 -17.36
C GLY A 122 3.99 3.07 -18.05
N ARG A 123 5.08 2.92 -17.32
CA ARG A 123 6.43 2.99 -17.91
C ARG A 123 6.70 1.82 -18.84
N THR A 124 6.39 0.59 -18.42
CA THR A 124 6.70 -0.62 -19.18
C THR A 124 5.92 -0.73 -20.49
N LEU A 125 4.68 -0.25 -20.53
CA LEU A 125 3.85 -0.26 -21.72
C LEU A 125 4.36 0.68 -22.82
N PHE A 126 5.00 1.80 -22.46
CA PHE A 126 5.35 2.87 -23.41
C PHE A 126 6.86 3.10 -23.57
N SER A 127 7.71 2.39 -22.84
CA SER A 127 9.14 2.33 -23.11
C SER A 127 9.43 1.27 -24.19
N GLY A 128 9.69 1.70 -25.43
CA GLY A 128 10.28 0.82 -26.45
C GLY A 128 11.68 0.31 -26.08
N ALA A 129 12.30 0.92 -25.07
CA ALA A 129 13.45 0.35 -24.37
C ALA A 129 12.94 -0.60 -23.29
N GLY A 130 13.30 -1.88 -23.38
CA GLY A 130 13.11 -2.82 -22.29
C GLY A 130 13.59 -2.19 -20.98
N TRP A 131 12.74 -2.28 -19.97
CA TRP A 131 12.96 -1.82 -18.61
C TRP A 131 14.45 -1.61 -18.26
N THR A 132 14.91 -0.36 -18.10
CA THR A 132 16.22 -0.08 -17.49
C THR A 132 16.03 0.20 -16.01
N TRP A 133 16.08 -0.85 -15.18
CA TRP A 133 16.21 -0.66 -13.75
C TRP A 133 17.63 -0.15 -13.59
N ASN A 134 17.80 1.13 -13.24
CA ASN A 134 19.05 1.50 -12.58
C ASN A 134 19.12 0.60 -11.35
N ALA A 135 20.27 -0.03 -11.08
CA ALA A 135 20.43 -1.05 -10.04
C ALA A 135 19.89 -0.60 -8.67
N GLU A 136 19.94 0.71 -8.42
CA GLU A 136 19.43 1.39 -7.24
C GLU A 136 17.90 1.28 -7.07
N GLY A 137 17.11 1.42 -8.14
CA GLY A 137 15.65 1.32 -8.07
C GLY A 137 15.15 -0.08 -7.69
N LEU A 138 15.84 -1.13 -8.16
CA LEU A 138 15.56 -2.51 -7.76
C LEU A 138 15.84 -2.77 -6.28
N ALA A 139 16.83 -2.07 -5.72
CA ALA A 139 17.25 -2.27 -4.35
C ALA A 139 16.16 -1.79 -3.37
N TYR A 140 15.62 -0.59 -3.59
CA TYR A 140 14.52 -0.05 -2.77
C TYR A 140 13.23 -0.86 -2.89
N VAL A 141 12.96 -1.38 -4.07
CA VAL A 141 11.78 -2.22 -4.31
C VAL A 141 11.92 -3.56 -3.60
N GLY A 142 13.10 -4.18 -3.65
CA GLY A 142 13.41 -5.37 -2.86
C GLY A 142 13.25 -5.13 -1.35
N LEU A 143 13.63 -3.95 -0.86
CA LEU A 143 13.46 -3.56 0.55
C LEU A 143 11.97 -3.50 0.94
N VAL A 144 11.16 -2.79 0.16
CA VAL A 144 9.71 -2.66 0.42
C VAL A 144 9.00 -4.02 0.32
N LEU A 145 9.33 -4.82 -0.69
CA LEU A 145 8.80 -6.18 -0.82
C LEU A 145 9.20 -7.06 0.37
N GLY A 146 10.41 -6.87 0.90
CA GLY A 146 10.86 -7.51 2.15
C GLY A 146 9.96 -7.15 3.33
N TRP A 147 9.62 -5.87 3.51
CA TRP A 147 8.72 -5.44 4.59
C TRP A 147 7.30 -6.00 4.42
N VAL A 148 6.77 -6.00 3.19
CA VAL A 148 5.47 -6.60 2.90
C VAL A 148 5.49 -8.11 3.18
N ALA A 149 6.57 -8.81 2.82
CA ALA A 149 6.73 -10.22 3.12
C ALA A 149 6.79 -10.49 4.65
N VAL A 150 7.53 -9.68 5.41
CA VAL A 150 7.55 -9.75 6.88
C VAL A 150 6.15 -9.56 7.45
N PHE A 151 5.42 -8.53 7.00
CA PHE A 151 4.05 -8.30 7.42
C PHE A 151 3.15 -9.52 7.20
N LEU A 152 3.11 -10.04 5.96
CA LEU A 152 2.23 -11.13 5.58
C LEU A 152 2.60 -12.45 6.28
N LEU A 153 3.89 -12.76 6.41
CA LEU A 153 4.37 -13.98 7.07
C LEU A 153 4.18 -13.90 8.58
N THR A 154 4.43 -12.75 9.21
CA THR A 154 4.13 -12.55 10.64
C THR A 154 2.63 -12.67 10.90
N LEU A 155 1.81 -12.10 10.02
CA LEU A 155 0.35 -12.23 10.09
C LEU A 155 -0.06 -13.71 10.02
N LEU A 156 0.44 -14.44 9.02
CA LEU A 156 0.18 -15.86 8.80
C LEU A 156 0.63 -16.73 9.99
N PHE A 157 1.88 -16.56 10.46
CA PHE A 157 2.40 -17.33 11.58
C PHE A 157 1.64 -17.07 12.86
N THR A 158 1.19 -15.83 13.08
CA THR A 158 0.37 -15.52 14.24
C THR A 158 -0.96 -16.27 14.17
N VAL A 159 -1.65 -16.27 13.04
CA VAL A 159 -2.92 -17.00 12.87
C VAL A 159 -2.70 -18.52 12.97
N LEU A 160 -1.67 -19.07 12.30
CA LEU A 160 -1.33 -20.49 12.33
C LEU A 160 -0.94 -20.98 13.72
N SER A 161 -0.22 -20.16 14.49
CA SER A 161 0.19 -20.52 15.85
C SER A 161 -1.02 -20.81 16.74
N ARG A 162 -2.12 -20.09 16.53
CA ARG A 162 -3.36 -20.30 17.27
C ARG A 162 -4.12 -21.52 16.76
N TYR A 163 -4.18 -21.70 15.45
CA TYR A 163 -4.82 -22.85 14.83
C TYR A 163 -4.16 -24.18 15.21
N LEU A 164 -2.84 -24.22 15.22
CA LEU A 164 -2.04 -25.42 15.50
C LEU A 164 -1.68 -25.56 16.99
N GLY A 165 -2.15 -24.64 17.86
CA GLY A 165 -1.88 -24.67 19.29
C GLY A 165 -0.40 -24.51 19.66
N TRP A 166 0.39 -23.79 18.85
CA TRP A 166 1.80 -23.52 19.12
C TRP A 166 1.97 -22.68 20.38
N SER A 167 3.04 -22.96 21.14
CA SER A 167 3.41 -22.16 22.29
C SER A 167 3.82 -20.74 21.88
N GLY A 168 3.62 -19.76 22.77
CA GLY A 168 4.07 -18.38 22.54
C GLY A 168 5.60 -18.28 22.34
N GLN A 169 6.36 -19.20 22.94
CA GLN A 169 7.81 -19.29 22.75
C GLN A 169 8.16 -19.71 21.32
N THR A 170 7.48 -20.72 20.78
CA THR A 170 7.68 -21.19 19.40
C THR A 170 7.38 -20.07 18.39
N LEU A 171 6.27 -19.35 18.56
CA LEU A 171 5.94 -18.20 17.72
C LEU A 171 6.99 -17.10 17.84
N GLY A 172 7.41 -16.76 19.06
CA GLY A 172 8.45 -15.74 19.30
C GLY A 172 9.75 -16.05 18.57
N VAL A 173 10.22 -17.30 18.63
CA VAL A 173 11.43 -17.74 17.92
C VAL A 173 11.27 -17.61 16.41
N LEU A 174 10.14 -18.06 15.84
CA LEU A 174 9.88 -17.95 14.40
C LEU A 174 9.85 -16.49 13.92
N LEU A 175 9.24 -15.59 14.69
CA LEU A 175 9.17 -14.17 14.34
C LEU A 175 10.54 -13.49 14.41
N ILE A 176 11.36 -13.82 15.42
CA ILE A 176 12.73 -13.30 15.54
C ILE A 176 13.59 -13.78 14.36
N LEU A 177 13.49 -15.07 14.00
CA LEU A 177 14.23 -15.64 12.86
C LEU A 177 13.79 -15.02 11.53
N LEU A 178 12.48 -14.83 11.34
CA LEU A 178 11.92 -14.16 10.16
C LEU A 178 12.42 -12.71 10.06
N LEU A 179 12.34 -11.96 11.15
CA LEU A 179 12.80 -10.57 11.21
C LEU A 179 14.30 -10.47 10.91
N GLY A 180 15.11 -11.30 11.56
CA GLY A 180 16.56 -11.33 11.36
C GLY A 180 16.96 -11.71 9.94
N SER A 181 16.36 -12.77 9.39
CA SER A 181 16.67 -13.23 8.04
C SER A 181 16.29 -12.23 6.95
N VAL A 182 15.10 -11.62 7.03
CA VAL A 182 14.69 -10.61 6.04
C VAL A 182 15.51 -9.33 6.16
N THR A 183 15.81 -8.87 7.38
CA THR A 183 16.64 -7.67 7.59
C THR A 183 18.05 -7.88 7.01
N VAL A 184 18.66 -9.03 7.28
CA VAL A 184 19.99 -9.39 6.73
C VAL A 184 19.93 -9.53 5.21
N ALA A 185 18.99 -10.30 4.68
CA ALA A 185 18.89 -10.55 3.24
C ALA A 185 18.62 -9.27 2.44
N ALA A 186 17.72 -8.40 2.90
CA ALA A 186 17.42 -7.13 2.24
C ALA A 186 18.59 -6.15 2.31
N THR A 187 19.31 -6.10 3.44
CA THR A 187 20.50 -5.25 3.59
C THR A 187 21.65 -5.75 2.71
N LEU A 188 21.90 -7.06 2.65
CA LEU A 188 22.89 -7.66 1.74
C LEU A 188 22.51 -7.44 0.27
N TRP A 189 21.24 -7.60 -0.07
CA TRP A 189 20.73 -7.33 -1.41
C TRP A 189 21.00 -5.88 -1.84
N MET A 190 20.74 -4.91 -0.97
CA MET A 190 21.09 -3.51 -1.21
C MET A 190 22.59 -3.35 -1.42
N MET A 191 23.42 -3.95 -0.57
CA MET A 191 24.89 -3.89 -0.70
C MET A 191 25.38 -4.37 -2.07
N PHE A 192 24.82 -5.46 -2.61
CA PHE A 192 25.21 -5.95 -3.94
C PHE A 192 24.71 -5.07 -5.09
N LYS A 193 23.55 -4.44 -4.95
CA LYS A 193 22.97 -3.59 -6.01
C LYS A 193 23.55 -2.16 -6.04
N PHE A 194 23.94 -1.62 -4.90
CA PHE A 194 24.62 -0.33 -4.79
C PHE A 194 26.12 -0.43 -5.05
N GLY A 195 26.64 -1.46 -5.74
CA GLY A 195 28.07 -1.67 -5.97
C GLY A 195 28.85 -0.51 -6.61
N GLN A 196 28.18 0.55 -7.09
CA GLN A 196 28.81 1.81 -7.52
C GLN A 196 28.89 2.90 -6.43
N VAL A 197 28.10 2.79 -5.37
CA VAL A 197 28.17 3.62 -4.17
C VAL A 197 28.97 2.83 -3.14
N ARG A 198 30.25 3.19 -2.94
CA ARG A 198 31.04 2.70 -1.79
C ARG A 198 30.41 3.25 -0.51
N LEU A 199 29.37 2.60 0.00
CA LEU A 199 28.81 2.91 1.31
C LEU A 199 29.89 2.59 2.35
N GLU A 200 30.31 3.61 3.10
CA GLU A 200 31.18 3.40 4.24
C GLU A 200 30.50 2.46 5.26
N PRO A 201 31.28 1.73 6.09
CA PRO A 201 30.72 0.80 7.09
C PRO A 201 29.62 1.40 7.97
N ILE A 202 29.71 2.70 8.29
CA ILE A 202 28.71 3.45 9.06
C ILE A 202 27.38 3.59 8.29
N GLY A 203 27.43 3.82 6.97
CA GLY A 203 26.25 3.90 6.12
C GLY A 203 25.51 2.57 6.04
N LEU A 204 26.24 1.46 5.90
CA LEU A 204 25.66 0.11 5.92
C LEU A 204 25.00 -0.22 7.27
N PHE A 205 25.65 0.15 8.38
CA PHE A 205 25.10 -0.04 9.72
C PHE A 205 23.81 0.78 9.94
N THR A 206 23.77 2.01 9.43
CA THR A 206 22.59 2.88 9.49
C THR A 206 21.41 2.27 8.72
N ILE A 207 21.65 1.79 7.49
CA ILE A 207 20.62 1.13 6.67
C ILE A 207 20.12 -0.14 7.35
N PHE A 208 21.02 -0.98 7.87
CA PHE A 208 20.67 -2.19 8.61
C PHE A 208 19.79 -1.88 9.82
N THR A 209 20.16 -0.84 10.60
CA THR A 209 19.42 -0.44 11.81
C THR A 209 18.03 0.10 11.47
N LEU A 210 17.92 1.00 10.49
CA LEU A 210 16.63 1.54 10.04
C LEU A 210 15.74 0.43 9.47
N ASN A 211 16.30 -0.46 8.65
CA ASN A 211 15.59 -1.60 8.10
C ASN A 211 15.07 -2.53 9.21
N GLY A 212 15.91 -2.85 10.20
CA GLY A 212 15.54 -3.66 11.36
C GLY A 212 14.41 -3.03 12.19
N LEU A 213 14.48 -1.72 12.45
CA LEU A 213 13.44 -0.98 13.17
C LEU A 213 12.11 -0.98 12.42
N CYS A 214 12.14 -0.71 11.11
CA CYS A 214 10.94 -0.74 10.26
C CYS A 214 10.34 -2.15 10.22
N ALA A 215 11.15 -3.18 10.00
CA ALA A 215 10.69 -4.57 9.94
C ALA A 215 10.14 -5.03 11.30
N ALA A 216 10.73 -4.60 12.42
CA ALA A 216 10.21 -4.88 13.77
C ALA A 216 8.85 -4.23 14.02
N ALA A 217 8.69 -2.96 13.62
CA ALA A 217 7.41 -2.25 13.73
C ALA A 217 6.31 -2.94 12.90
N VAL A 218 6.64 -3.33 11.66
CA VAL A 218 5.76 -4.06 10.75
C VAL A 218 5.35 -5.42 11.33
N GLY A 219 6.31 -6.21 11.83
CA GLY A 219 6.05 -7.51 12.46
C GLY A 219 5.22 -7.38 13.74
N GLY A 220 5.50 -6.38 14.58
CA GLY A 220 4.71 -6.10 15.78
C GLY A 220 3.25 -5.82 15.44
N PHE A 221 3.00 -4.94 14.47
CA PHE A 221 1.65 -4.68 13.99
C PHE A 221 0.98 -5.94 13.43
N ALA A 222 1.67 -6.70 12.57
CA ALA A 222 1.14 -7.93 11.97
C ALA A 222 0.79 -9.00 13.01
N THR A 223 1.54 -9.07 14.12
CA THR A 223 1.26 -9.97 15.25
C THR A 223 -0.01 -9.54 15.99
N HIS A 224 -0.18 -8.24 16.26
CA HIS A 224 -1.42 -7.74 16.85
C HIS A 224 -2.63 -8.01 15.95
N LEU A 225 -2.46 -7.78 14.65
CA LEU A 225 -3.48 -8.06 13.65
C LEU A 225 -3.84 -9.55 13.59
N GLY A 226 -2.87 -10.45 13.51
CA GLY A 226 -3.13 -11.89 13.43
C GLY A 226 -3.84 -12.45 14.66
N ASN A 227 -3.47 -11.97 15.86
CA ASN A 227 -4.16 -12.34 17.09
C ASN A 227 -5.62 -11.89 17.08
N TRP A 228 -5.93 -10.74 16.48
CA TRP A 228 -7.30 -10.29 16.34
C TRP A 228 -8.07 -11.07 15.27
N ILE A 229 -7.46 -11.38 14.11
CA ILE A 229 -8.11 -12.19 13.07
C ILE A 229 -8.56 -13.53 13.68
N TRP A 230 -7.72 -14.13 14.52
CA TRP A 230 -8.06 -15.36 15.22
C TRP A 230 -9.34 -15.25 16.07
N GLN A 231 -9.56 -14.11 16.74
CA GLN A 231 -10.76 -13.88 17.55
C GLN A 231 -12.05 -13.80 16.71
N LEU A 232 -11.96 -13.52 15.41
CA LEU A 232 -13.11 -13.45 14.51
C LEU A 232 -13.50 -14.81 13.92
N ILE A 233 -12.65 -15.82 14.05
CA ILE A 233 -12.93 -17.17 13.57
C ILE A 233 -13.83 -17.86 14.62
N PRO A 234 -15.06 -18.27 14.27
CA PRO A 234 -15.95 -18.93 15.22
C PRO A 234 -15.27 -20.18 15.78
N SER A 235 -15.17 -20.29 17.10
CA SER A 235 -14.75 -21.52 17.77
C SER A 235 -15.74 -22.62 17.39
N ARG A 236 -15.28 -23.64 16.65
CA ARG A 236 -16.01 -24.89 16.50
C ARG A 236 -16.03 -25.65 17.81
#